data_AF-A0A2D0KLB8-F1
#
_entry.id   AF-A0A2D0KLB8-F1
#
_cell.length_a   1.000
_cell.length_b   1.000
_cell.length_c   1.000
_cell.angle_alpha   90.00
_cell.angle_beta   90.00
_cell.angle_gamma   90.00
#
_symmetry.space_group_name_H-M   'P 1'
#
loop_
_entity.id
_entity.type
_entity.pdbx_description
1 polymer ?
#
loop_
_entity_poly.entity_id
_entity_poly.type
_entity_poly.pdbx_seq_one_letter_code
_entity_poly.pdbx_strand_id
1 'polypeptide(L)'
;MEVTDVMDVKNLYRRAMMMLGLGRVTTCNDKGVIQQIQYQTEMEVRDNTHRMAEFGFSSGLPANTDVVLAFLGGDRSNAVVIGSNHKQYRHQGLNSGEVVVYNQ
;
A
#
# COMPACT_ATOMS: atom_id res chain seq x y z
N MET A 1 -9.65 7.14 36.66
CA MET A 1 -8.96 6.47 35.54
C MET A 1 -7.48 6.58 35.82
N GLU A 2 -6.79 5.45 36.07
CA GLU A 2 -5.38 5.44 36.46
C GLU A 2 -4.47 5.93 35.32
N VAL A 3 -3.32 6.52 35.64
CA VAL A 3 -2.38 7.10 34.66
C VAL A 3 -1.92 6.06 33.62
N THR A 4 -1.83 4.79 34.01
CA THR A 4 -1.52 3.64 33.13
C THR A 4 -2.56 3.45 32.04
N ASP A 5 -3.84 3.52 32.39
CA ASP A 5 -4.97 3.32 31.47
C ASP A 5 -5.00 4.41 30.37
N VAL A 6 -4.72 5.65 30.76
CA VAL A 6 -4.59 6.78 29.82
C VAL A 6 -3.41 6.59 28.85
N MET A 7 -2.31 5.99 29.32
CA MET A 7 -1.12 5.74 28.50
C MET A 7 -1.38 4.63 27.47
N ASP A 8 -2.07 3.56 27.86
CA ASP A 8 -2.41 2.46 26.97
C ASP A 8 -3.37 2.89 25.86
N VAL A 9 -4.38 3.70 26.19
CA VAL A 9 -5.29 4.28 25.20
C VAL A 9 -4.54 5.18 24.20
N LYS A 10 -3.58 5.99 24.65
CA LYS A 10 -2.75 6.82 23.76
C LYS A 10 -1.89 5.99 22.82
N ASN A 11 -1.30 4.90 23.32
CA ASN A 11 -0.49 3.99 22.51
C ASN A 11 -1.33 3.26 21.47
N LEU A 12 -2.52 2.77 21.86
CA LEU A 12 -3.47 2.14 20.95
C LEU A 12 -3.94 3.12 19.87
N TYR A 13 -4.35 4.33 20.27
CA TYR A 13 -4.74 5.38 19.33
C TYR A 13 -3.64 5.69 18.32
N ARG A 14 -2.39 5.84 18.78
CA ARG A 14 -1.25 6.08 17.89
C ARG A 14 -1.05 4.93 16.90
N ARG A 15 -1.09 3.68 17.35
CA ARG A 15 -0.95 2.50 16.47
C ARG A 15 -2.08 2.45 15.44
N ALA A 16 -3.31 2.71 15.87
CA ALA A 16 -4.47 2.75 14.98
C ALA A 16 -4.30 3.82 13.89
N MET A 17 -3.86 5.02 14.27
CA MET A 17 -3.63 6.13 13.33
C MET A 17 -2.48 5.87 12.34
N MET A 18 -1.57 4.95 12.66
CA MET A 18 -0.46 4.59 11.78
C MET A 18 -0.70 3.32 10.95
N MET A 19 -1.90 2.71 11.02
CA MET A 19 -2.17 1.45 10.31
C MET A 19 -2.21 1.59 8.78
N LEU A 20 -2.50 2.78 8.26
CA LEU A 20 -2.61 3.02 6.83
C LEU A 20 -1.74 4.20 6.42
N GLY A 21 -1.26 4.16 5.18
CA GLY A 21 -0.56 5.27 4.57
C GLY A 21 -0.63 5.25 3.06
N LEU A 22 -0.22 6.37 2.46
CA LEU A 22 -0.11 6.53 1.02
C LEU A 22 1.35 6.72 0.65
N GLY A 23 1.75 6.11 -0.45
CA GLY A 23 3.10 6.21 -0.98
C GLY A 23 3.11 6.20 -2.50
N ARG A 24 4.30 6.40 -3.06
CA ARG A 24 4.58 6.31 -4.49
C ARG A 24 5.65 5.27 -4.75
N VAL A 25 5.42 4.41 -5.74
CA VAL A 25 6.40 3.41 -6.17
C VAL A 25 7.58 4.09 -6.83
N THR A 26 8.79 3.74 -6.40
CA THR A 26 10.03 4.14 -7.06
C THR A 26 10.59 2.99 -7.90
N THR A 27 10.52 1.76 -7.39
CA THR A 27 11.05 0.55 -8.04
C THR A 27 10.13 -0.64 -7.77
N CYS A 28 10.06 -1.59 -8.70
CA CYS A 28 9.31 -2.84 -8.57
C CYS A 28 10.19 -4.02 -8.98
N ASN A 29 10.26 -5.05 -8.13
CA ASN A 29 10.85 -6.35 -8.43
C ASN A 29 9.75 -7.41 -8.51
N ASP A 30 9.51 -7.90 -9.73
CA ASP A 30 8.44 -8.85 -10.05
C ASP A 30 8.96 -10.24 -10.44
N LYS A 31 10.18 -10.60 -10.01
CA LYS A 31 10.81 -11.89 -10.34
C LYS A 31 10.45 -13.02 -9.36
N GLY A 32 9.90 -12.66 -8.20
CA GLY A 32 9.59 -13.59 -7.11
C GLY A 32 8.16 -14.12 -7.14
N VAL A 33 7.83 -15.00 -6.19
CA VAL A 33 6.46 -15.51 -5.99
C VAL A 33 5.50 -14.41 -5.54
N ILE A 34 6.02 -13.44 -4.78
CA ILE A 34 5.31 -12.23 -4.38
C ILE A 34 6.07 -11.04 -4.92
N GLN A 35 5.36 -10.11 -5.55
CA GLN A 35 5.94 -8.88 -6.04
C GLN A 35 6.45 -8.01 -4.89
N GLN A 36 7.68 -7.50 -5.03
CA GLN A 36 8.34 -6.65 -4.06
C GLN A 36 8.45 -5.22 -4.59
N ILE A 37 8.07 -4.26 -3.77
CA ILE A 37 7.96 -2.86 -4.14
C ILE A 37 8.86 -2.02 -3.24
N GLN A 38 9.56 -1.07 -3.87
CA GLN A 38 10.12 0.08 -3.18
C GLN A 38 9.12 1.23 -3.26
N TYR A 39 8.73 1.77 -2.11
CA TYR A 39 7.87 2.93 -2.01
C TYR A 39 8.58 4.11 -1.34
N GLN A 40 8.12 5.30 -1.65
CA GLN A 40 8.46 6.54 -0.99
C GLN A 40 7.20 7.20 -0.43
N THR A 41 7.29 7.66 0.81
CA THR A 41 6.35 8.58 1.45
C THR A 41 7.07 9.89 1.75
N GLU A 42 6.39 10.88 2.32
CA GLU A 42 7.04 12.12 2.76
C GLU A 42 8.10 11.90 3.85
N MET A 43 7.97 10.81 4.63
CA MET A 43 8.82 10.57 5.80
C MET A 43 9.86 9.46 5.59
N GLU A 44 9.66 8.56 4.63
CA GLU A 44 10.55 7.40 4.45
C GLU A 44 10.57 6.89 3.01
N VAL A 45 11.67 6.23 2.67
CA VAL A 45 11.77 5.35 1.51
C VAL A 45 12.03 3.95 2.04
N ARG A 46 11.25 2.96 1.59
CA ARG A 46 11.41 1.57 2.02
C ARG A 46 11.32 0.62 0.86
N ASP A 47 12.20 -0.36 0.86
CA ASP A 47 12.32 -1.40 -0.17
C ASP A 47 11.82 -2.76 0.36
N ASN A 48 11.74 -3.75 -0.53
CA ASN A 48 11.34 -5.13 -0.24
C ASN A 48 9.96 -5.23 0.43
N THR A 49 9.06 -4.30 0.11
CA THR A 49 7.70 -4.32 0.63
C THR A 49 6.84 -5.21 -0.25
N HIS A 50 6.25 -6.25 0.35
CA HIS A 50 5.39 -7.16 -0.37
C HIS A 50 4.12 -6.46 -0.84
N ARG A 51 3.75 -6.70 -2.10
CA ARG A 51 2.43 -6.34 -2.63
C ARG A 51 1.55 -7.58 -2.63
N MET A 52 0.42 -7.49 -1.93
CA MET A 52 -0.64 -8.47 -2.04
C MET A 52 -1.53 -8.07 -3.22
N ALA A 53 -1.58 -8.95 -4.22
CA ALA A 53 -2.47 -8.82 -5.37
C ALA A 53 -3.59 -9.86 -5.25
N GLU A 54 -4.76 -9.51 -5.76
CA GLU A 54 -5.90 -10.43 -5.84
C GLU A 54 -5.59 -11.58 -6.80
N PHE A 55 -5.97 -12.79 -6.40
CA PHE A 55 -5.80 -13.97 -7.25
C PHE A 55 -6.54 -13.76 -8.59
N GLY A 56 -5.87 -14.10 -9.70
CA GLY A 56 -6.38 -13.86 -11.05
C GLY A 56 -6.01 -12.49 -11.65
N PHE A 57 -5.41 -11.59 -10.88
CA PHE A 57 -4.88 -10.31 -11.37
C PHE A 57 -3.39 -10.21 -11.07
N SER A 58 -2.57 -9.96 -12.09
CA SER A 58 -1.15 -9.68 -11.93
C SER A 58 -0.73 -8.52 -12.81
N SER A 59 0.14 -7.65 -12.29
CA SER A 59 0.68 -6.51 -13.03
C SER A 59 2.00 -6.05 -12.43
N GLY A 60 2.98 -5.72 -13.26
CA GLY A 60 4.20 -5.05 -12.82
C GLY A 60 3.92 -3.57 -12.56
N LEU A 61 4.11 -3.08 -11.32
CA LEU A 61 3.87 -1.67 -11.03
C LEU A 61 4.99 -0.80 -11.63
N PRO A 62 4.69 0.10 -12.58
CA PRO A 62 5.67 1.07 -13.04
C PRO A 62 5.99 2.07 -11.93
N ALA A 63 7.15 2.73 -12.06
CA ALA A 63 7.50 3.87 -11.22
C ALA A 63 6.40 4.95 -11.29
N ASN A 64 6.25 5.71 -10.22
CA ASN A 64 5.20 6.70 -10.02
C ASN A 64 3.78 6.16 -9.82
N THR A 65 3.59 4.85 -9.64
CA THR A 65 2.31 4.28 -9.18
C THR A 65 2.00 4.76 -7.75
N ASP A 66 0.79 5.25 -7.50
CA ASP A 66 0.33 5.53 -6.13
C ASP A 66 -0.07 4.21 -5.45
N VAL A 67 0.31 4.02 -4.19
CA VAL A 67 0.03 2.80 -3.43
C VAL A 67 -0.59 3.11 -2.07
N VAL A 68 -1.50 2.23 -1.65
CA VAL A 68 -1.99 2.16 -0.27
C VAL A 68 -1.16 1.13 0.48
N LEU A 69 -0.59 1.58 1.59
CA LEU A 69 0.24 0.80 2.50
C LEU A 69 -0.59 0.45 3.73
N ALA A 70 -0.62 -0.81 4.11
CA ALA A 70 -1.09 -1.25 5.41
C ALA A 70 0.12 -1.62 6.29
N PHE A 71 0.19 -1.04 7.47
CA PHE A 71 1.23 -1.25 8.47
C PHE A 71 0.67 -2.19 9.55
N LEU A 72 1.10 -3.44 9.53
CA LEU A 72 0.56 -4.50 10.38
C LEU A 72 0.83 -4.16 11.86
N GLY A 73 -0.22 -4.09 12.68
CA GLY A 73 -0.12 -3.69 14.09
C GLY A 73 0.28 -2.23 14.32
N GLY A 74 0.26 -1.38 13.27
CA GLY A 74 0.76 0.00 13.32
C GLY A 74 2.29 0.10 13.27
N ASP A 75 2.99 -0.96 12.84
CA ASP A 75 4.44 -1.00 12.69
C ASP A 75 4.87 -0.56 11.28
N ARG A 76 5.56 0.58 11.19
CA ARG A 76 6.08 1.15 9.93
C ARG A 76 7.13 0.27 9.24
N SER A 77 7.79 -0.61 10.00
CA SER A 77 8.74 -1.57 9.45
C SER A 77 8.05 -2.81 8.85
N ASN A 78 6.75 -2.99 9.10
CA ASN A 78 5.98 -4.13 8.63
C ASN A 78 4.79 -3.67 7.77
N ALA A 79 5.13 -3.11 6.61
CA ALA A 79 4.17 -2.68 5.60
C ALA A 79 3.87 -3.76 4.56
N VAL A 80 2.65 -3.73 4.02
CA VAL A 80 2.21 -4.47 2.85
C VAL A 80 1.45 -3.52 1.92
N VAL A 81 1.67 -3.63 0.61
CA VAL A 81 0.89 -2.88 -0.39
C VAL A 81 -0.40 -3.65 -0.67
N ILE A 82 -1.55 -3.00 -0.44
CA ILE A 82 -2.89 -3.61 -0.59
C ILE A 82 -3.71 -2.95 -1.71
N GLY A 83 -3.20 -1.88 -2.31
CA GLY A 83 -3.88 -1.17 -3.37
C GLY A 83 -2.88 -0.34 -4.18
N SER A 84 -3.15 -0.22 -5.47
CA SER A 84 -2.27 0.49 -6.40
C SER A 84 -3.07 1.18 -7.50
N ASN A 85 -2.69 2.40 -7.86
CA ASN A 85 -3.28 3.17 -8.94
C ASN A 85 -2.18 3.89 -9.73
N HIS A 86 -2.07 3.59 -11.02
CA HIS A 86 -1.17 4.32 -11.91
C HIS A 86 -1.94 5.35 -12.72
N LYS A 87 -1.78 6.63 -12.37
CA LYS A 87 -2.57 7.75 -12.91
C LYS A 87 -2.56 7.82 -14.44
N GLN A 88 -1.43 7.50 -15.08
CA GLN A 88 -1.27 7.58 -16.53
C GLN A 88 -1.92 6.41 -17.28
N TYR A 89 -1.96 5.22 -16.68
CA TYR A 89 -2.50 4.03 -17.35
C TYR A 89 -3.94 3.72 -16.96
N ARG A 90 -4.45 4.34 -15.88
CA ARG A 90 -5.84 4.20 -15.45
C ARG A 90 -6.78 4.65 -16.57
N HIS A 91 -7.63 3.73 -17.03
CA HIS A 91 -8.71 4.06 -17.95
C HIS A 91 -9.73 4.99 -17.26
N GLN A 92 -10.23 5.98 -18.00
CA GLN A 92 -11.11 7.03 -17.50
C GLN A 92 -12.39 7.09 -18.33
N GLY A 93 -13.45 7.72 -17.79
CA GLY A 93 -14.70 7.93 -18.53
C GLY A 93 -15.67 6.74 -18.56
N LEU A 94 -15.58 5.83 -17.58
CA LEU A 94 -16.49 4.70 -17.46
C LEU A 94 -17.90 5.14 -17.03
N ASN A 95 -18.91 4.55 -17.67
CA ASN A 95 -20.29 4.66 -17.22
C ASN A 95 -20.51 3.84 -15.95
N SER A 96 -21.60 4.14 -15.23
CA SER A 96 -21.96 3.39 -14.03
C SER A 96 -22.14 1.90 -14.35
N GLY A 97 -21.41 1.04 -13.65
CA GLY A 97 -21.44 -0.41 -13.83
C GLY A 97 -20.41 -0.98 -14.80
N GLU A 98 -19.66 -0.14 -15.52
CA GLU A 98 -18.59 -0.61 -16.41
C GLU A 98 -17.32 -0.97 -15.65
N VAL A 99 -16.65 -2.03 -16.10
CA VAL A 99 -15.38 -2.53 -15.57
C VAL A 99 -14.39 -2.68 -16.72
N VAL A 100 -13.16 -2.23 -16.49
CA VAL A 100 -12.03 -2.47 -17.40
C VAL A 100 -11.05 -3.40 -16.70
N VAL A 101 -10.81 -4.53 -17.33
CA VAL A 101 -9.75 -5.47 -16.95
C VAL A 101 -8.63 -5.34 -17.96
N TYR A 102 -7.43 -5.06 -17.47
CA TYR A 102 -6.23 -5.15 -18.29
C TYR A 102 -5.92 -6.63 -18.49
N ASN A 103 -5.97 -7.10 -19.73
CA ASN A 103 -5.52 -8.42 -20.12
C ASN A 103 -4.31 -8.29 -21.05
N GLN A 104 -3.33 -9.17 -20.90
CA GLN A 104 -2.21 -9.28 -21.84
C GLN A 104 -2.61 -10.15 -23.04
#